data_AF-A0A8T6NC98-F1
#
_entry.id   AF-A0A8T6NC98-F1
#
_cell.length_a   1.000
_cell.length_b   1.000
_cell.length_c   1.000
_cell.angle_alpha   90.00
_cell.angle_beta   90.00
_cell.angle_gamma   90.00
#
_symmetry.space_group_name_H-M   'P 1'
#
loop_
_entity.id
_entity.type
_entity.pdbx_description
1 polymer ?
#
loop_
_entity_poly.entity_id
_entity_poly.type
_entity_poly.pdbx_seq_one_letter_code
_entity_poly.pdbx_strand_id
1 'polypeptide(L)'
;MKTGLDRIQGKKIAILGLSFKENTDDIRESVSIKLIKLLLKQKCKISVHDPKAIENTRNVFGDKLSYHKTTQDVLKDSDCAVVMTPWEEYKKLGRKDFQIMRHPLVIDTRRIVRVDDEKINYIGLGVGT
;
A
#
# COMPACT_ATOMS: atom_id res chain seq x y z
N MET A 1 4.45 -12.53 -25.96
CA MET A 1 4.63 -11.20 -25.33
C MET A 1 4.55 -11.38 -23.83
N LYS A 2 5.59 -11.02 -23.07
CA LYS A 2 5.49 -10.92 -21.60
C LYS A 2 4.69 -9.66 -21.29
N THR A 3 3.43 -9.82 -20.89
CA THR A 3 2.65 -8.69 -20.39
C THR A 3 3.36 -8.11 -19.16
N GLY A 4 3.32 -6.79 -18.94
CA GLY A 4 4.00 -6.14 -17.80
C GLY A 4 3.67 -6.74 -16.42
N LEU A 5 2.60 -7.54 -16.33
CA LEU A 5 2.21 -8.37 -15.17
C LEU A 5 3.29 -9.37 -14.73
N ASP A 6 4.09 -9.91 -15.65
CA ASP A 6 5.20 -10.83 -15.30
C ASP A 6 6.31 -10.11 -14.51
N ARG A 7 6.39 -8.76 -14.60
CA ARG A 7 7.44 -7.96 -13.94
C ARG A 7 7.18 -7.74 -12.44
N ILE A 8 5.98 -8.00 -11.95
CA ILE A 8 5.61 -7.75 -10.55
C ILE A 8 5.60 -9.03 -9.69
N GLN A 9 5.76 -10.20 -10.30
CA GLN A 9 5.87 -11.46 -9.57
C GLN A 9 7.00 -11.39 -8.53
N GLY A 10 6.70 -11.79 -7.30
CA GLY A 10 7.65 -11.83 -6.18
C GLY A 10 8.01 -10.48 -5.57
N LYS A 11 7.56 -9.35 -6.15
CA LYS A 11 7.75 -8.00 -5.59
C LYS A 11 7.01 -7.85 -4.27
N LYS A 12 7.62 -7.13 -3.32
CA LYS A 12 7.01 -6.78 -2.03
C LYS A 12 6.23 -5.46 -2.18
N ILE A 13 4.91 -5.54 -2.08
CA ILE A 13 4.03 -4.38 -2.19
C ILE A 13 3.48 -4.04 -0.80
N ALA A 14 3.75 -2.82 -0.33
CA ALA A 14 3.21 -2.26 0.90
C ALA A 14 1.87 -1.58 0.61
N ILE A 15 0.81 -1.98 1.28
CA ILE A 15 -0.52 -1.37 1.20
C ILE A 15 -0.78 -0.58 2.48
N LEU A 16 -0.95 0.72 2.34
CA LEU A 16 -1.28 1.66 3.41
C LEU A 16 -2.77 1.99 3.31
N GLY A 17 -3.58 1.48 4.24
CA GLY A 17 -5.03 1.65 4.25
C GLY A 17 -5.79 0.44 3.72
N LEU A 18 -6.61 -0.15 4.59
CA LEU A 18 -7.37 -1.38 4.37
C LEU A 18 -8.88 -1.14 4.45
N SER A 19 -9.32 -0.20 5.29
CA SER A 19 -10.72 0.20 5.38
C SER A 19 -11.17 0.96 4.12
N PHE A 20 -12.47 0.95 3.84
CA PHE A 20 -13.01 1.65 2.66
C PHE A 20 -12.87 3.18 2.74
N LYS A 21 -12.80 3.72 3.96
CA LYS A 21 -12.54 5.12 4.30
C LYS A 21 -11.84 5.21 5.66
N GLU A 22 -11.30 6.38 5.97
CA GLU A 22 -10.70 6.65 7.28
C GLU A 22 -11.72 6.56 8.43
N ASN A 23 -11.20 6.41 9.64
CA ASN A 23 -11.93 6.34 10.91
C ASN A 23 -12.84 5.12 11.14
N THR A 24 -12.82 4.12 10.27
CA THR A 24 -13.55 2.85 10.41
C THR A 24 -12.65 1.64 10.16
N ASP A 25 -13.03 0.49 10.69
CA ASP A 25 -12.43 -0.81 10.42
C ASP A 25 -13.17 -1.59 9.30
N ASP A 26 -14.22 -1.03 8.71
CA ASP A 26 -15.04 -1.69 7.70
C ASP A 26 -14.28 -1.85 6.37
N ILE A 27 -14.23 -3.10 5.90
CA ILE A 27 -13.51 -3.50 4.69
C ILE A 27 -14.43 -4.02 3.58
N ARG A 28 -15.75 -4.09 3.79
CA ARG A 28 -16.68 -4.81 2.89
C ARG A 28 -16.62 -4.31 1.45
N GLU A 29 -16.62 -2.98 1.29
CA GLU A 29 -16.52 -2.31 -0.03
C GLU A 29 -15.12 -1.75 -0.31
N SER A 30 -14.10 -2.21 0.42
CA SER A 30 -12.77 -1.66 0.31
C SER A 30 -12.10 -1.99 -1.02
N VAL A 31 -11.63 -0.94 -1.70
CA VAL A 31 -10.87 -1.05 -2.96
C VAL A 31 -9.49 -1.68 -2.71
N SER A 32 -8.87 -1.47 -1.55
CA SER A 32 -7.59 -2.09 -1.23
C SER A 32 -7.71 -3.60 -1.08
N ILE A 33 -8.82 -4.11 -0.54
CA ILE A 33 -9.09 -5.56 -0.50
C ILE A 33 -9.19 -6.14 -1.91
N LYS A 34 -9.84 -5.43 -2.85
CA LYS A 34 -9.90 -5.83 -4.28
C LYS A 34 -8.51 -5.83 -4.91
N LEU A 35 -7.70 -4.80 -4.67
CA LEU A 35 -6.32 -4.71 -5.15
C LEU A 35 -5.44 -5.85 -4.59
N ILE A 36 -5.48 -6.11 -3.29
CA ILE A 36 -4.72 -7.19 -2.65
C ILE A 36 -5.03 -8.54 -3.30
N LYS A 37 -6.31 -8.85 -3.56
CA LYS A 37 -6.70 -10.09 -4.26
C LYS A 37 -6.07 -10.19 -5.65
N LEU A 38 -6.00 -9.09 -6.40
CA LEU A 38 -5.38 -9.07 -7.73
C LEU A 38 -3.86 -9.26 -7.64
N LEU A 39 -3.18 -8.56 -6.73
CA LEU A 39 -1.74 -8.68 -6.55
C LEU A 39 -1.31 -10.07 -6.07
N LEU A 40 -2.09 -10.70 -5.19
CA LEU A 40 -1.85 -12.09 -4.78
C LEU A 40 -1.97 -13.06 -5.96
N LYS A 41 -2.93 -12.86 -6.88
CA LYS A 41 -3.03 -13.66 -8.12
C LYS A 41 -1.78 -13.51 -9.00
N GLN A 42 -1.13 -12.35 -8.95
CA GLN A 42 0.14 -12.08 -9.64
C GLN A 42 1.37 -12.53 -8.83
N LYS A 43 1.18 -13.29 -7.74
CA LYS A 43 2.25 -13.83 -6.88
C LYS A 43 3.15 -12.74 -6.27
N CYS A 44 2.60 -11.55 -6.03
CA CYS A 44 3.27 -10.53 -5.23
C CYS A 44 3.27 -10.91 -3.74
N LYS A 45 4.26 -10.44 -3.00
CA LYS A 45 4.31 -10.51 -1.54
C LYS A 45 3.66 -9.24 -0.99
N ILE A 46 2.64 -9.37 -0.15
CA ILE A 46 1.86 -8.23 0.31
C ILE A 46 2.13 -7.98 1.79
N SER A 47 2.58 -6.76 2.09
CA SER A 47 2.65 -6.22 3.45
C SER A 47 1.55 -5.17 3.61
N VAL A 48 0.85 -5.19 4.73
CA VAL A 48 -0.28 -4.30 4.97
C VAL A 48 -0.17 -3.58 6.30
N HIS A 49 -0.71 -2.36 6.33
CA HIS A 49 -0.89 -1.55 7.52
C HIS A 49 -2.21 -0.78 7.42
N ASP A 50 -2.95 -0.76 8.53
CA ASP A 50 -4.11 0.11 8.74
C ASP A 50 -4.34 0.30 10.26
N PRO A 51 -4.68 1.51 10.75
CA PRO A 51 -4.93 1.77 12.16
C PRO A 51 -6.05 0.94 12.79
N LYS A 52 -7.06 0.54 12.01
CA LYS A 52 -8.29 -0.07 12.54
C LYS A 52 -8.67 -1.37 11.86
N ALA A 53 -8.36 -1.55 10.57
CA ALA A 53 -8.88 -2.64 9.76
C ALA A 53 -7.96 -3.88 9.65
N ILE A 54 -6.89 -3.98 10.44
CA ILE A 54 -5.95 -5.12 10.38
C ILE A 54 -6.64 -6.44 10.73
N GLU A 55 -7.41 -6.50 11.82
CA GLU A 55 -8.06 -7.75 12.25
C GLU A 55 -9.15 -8.20 11.26
N ASN A 56 -10.00 -7.28 10.80
CA ASN A 56 -11.00 -7.59 9.77
C ASN A 56 -10.34 -8.08 8.48
N THR A 57 -9.21 -7.48 8.08
CA THR A 57 -8.44 -7.93 6.91
C THR A 57 -7.84 -9.31 7.14
N ARG A 58 -7.30 -9.58 8.34
CA ARG A 58 -6.77 -10.88 8.73
C ARG A 58 -7.81 -11.98 8.66
N ASN A 59 -9.05 -11.70 9.06
CA ASN A 59 -10.16 -12.65 8.93
C ASN A 59 -10.46 -13.06 7.48
N VAL A 60 -10.15 -12.19 6.51
CA VAL A 60 -10.36 -12.48 5.07
C VAL A 60 -9.18 -13.22 4.45
N PHE A 61 -7.95 -12.86 4.82
CA PHE A 61 -6.75 -13.33 4.11
C PHE A 61 -5.90 -14.34 4.89
N GLY A 62 -6.11 -14.49 6.20
CA GLY A 62 -5.29 -15.34 7.06
C GLY A 62 -3.81 -15.00 6.90
N ASP A 63 -2.97 -16.02 6.74
CA ASP A 63 -1.50 -15.86 6.67
C ASP A 63 -0.97 -15.50 5.26
N LYS A 64 -1.86 -15.15 4.32
CA LYS A 64 -1.45 -14.77 2.95
C LYS A 64 -0.76 -13.40 2.88
N LEU A 65 -0.90 -12.57 3.92
CA LEU A 65 -0.34 -11.22 4.00
C LEU A 65 0.62 -11.12 5.20
N SER A 66 1.55 -10.19 5.13
CA SER A 66 2.31 -9.73 6.29
C SER A 66 1.62 -8.51 6.90
N TYR A 67 1.22 -8.60 8.15
CA TYR A 67 0.51 -7.52 8.86
C TYR A 67 1.48 -6.77 9.75
N HIS A 68 1.54 -5.45 9.61
CA HIS A 68 2.46 -4.60 10.35
C HIS A 68 1.68 -3.62 11.24
N LYS A 69 2.29 -3.22 12.36
CA LYS A 69 1.72 -2.28 13.34
C LYS A 69 2.14 -0.82 13.10
N THR A 70 3.16 -0.61 12.26
CA THR A 70 3.69 0.72 11.97
C THR A 70 3.87 0.91 10.47
N THR A 71 3.84 2.17 10.03
CA THR A 71 4.16 2.57 8.66
C THR A 71 5.61 2.27 8.30
N GLN A 72 6.53 2.38 9.25
CA GLN A 72 7.94 2.05 9.04
C GLN A 72 8.13 0.57 8.69
N ASP A 73 7.49 -0.34 9.43
CA ASP A 73 7.66 -1.78 9.23
C ASP A 73 7.04 -2.26 7.91
N VAL A 74 5.91 -1.69 7.51
CA VAL A 74 5.25 -2.06 6.24
C VAL A 74 6.07 -1.56 5.04
N LEU A 75 6.67 -0.38 5.14
CA LEU A 75 7.45 0.25 4.06
C LEU A 75 8.84 -0.36 3.90
N LYS A 76 9.47 -0.80 4.99
CA LYS A 76 10.84 -1.34 4.99
C LYS A 76 11.01 -2.45 3.93
N ASP A 77 12.06 -2.33 3.12
CA ASP A 77 12.44 -3.29 2.07
C ASP A 77 11.39 -3.54 0.98
N SER A 78 10.31 -2.76 0.93
CA SER A 78 9.27 -2.88 -0.10
C SER A 78 9.74 -2.35 -1.46
N ASP A 79 9.18 -2.89 -2.53
CA ASP A 79 9.43 -2.47 -3.91
C ASP A 79 8.41 -1.42 -4.41
N CYS A 80 7.30 -1.27 -3.69
CA CYS A 80 6.24 -0.32 -4.01
C CYS A 80 5.39 -0.09 -2.76
N ALA A 81 4.98 1.15 -2.52
CA ALA A 81 3.97 1.54 -1.55
C ALA A 81 2.73 2.03 -2.29
N VAL A 82 1.55 1.61 -1.83
CA VAL A 82 0.26 2.08 -2.37
C VAL A 82 -0.56 2.67 -1.23
N VAL A 83 -0.83 3.96 -1.31
CA VAL A 83 -1.66 4.70 -0.34
C VAL A 83 -3.11 4.65 -0.78
N MET A 84 -3.95 3.95 -0.02
CA MET A 84 -5.31 3.58 -0.39
C MET A 84 -6.39 4.27 0.45
N THR A 85 -6.11 4.61 1.71
CA THR A 85 -7.08 5.25 2.62
C THR A 85 -6.43 6.45 3.30
N PRO A 86 -7.07 7.63 3.34
CA PRO A 86 -6.40 8.87 3.71
C PRO A 86 -6.34 9.09 5.24
N TRP A 87 -5.74 8.16 5.97
CA TRP A 87 -5.52 8.28 7.41
C TRP A 87 -4.59 9.44 7.76
N GLU A 88 -4.83 10.12 8.88
CA GLU A 88 -4.02 11.26 9.35
C GLU A 88 -2.54 10.91 9.55
N GLU A 89 -2.23 9.67 9.94
CA GLU A 89 -0.85 9.21 10.05
C GLU A 89 -0.13 9.16 8.69
N TYR A 90 -0.84 8.86 7.59
CA TYR A 90 -0.24 8.79 6.26
C TYR A 90 0.05 10.16 5.69
N LYS A 91 -0.73 11.18 6.07
CA LYS A 91 -0.45 12.59 5.72
C LYS A 91 0.90 13.08 6.26
N LYS A 92 1.44 12.42 7.29
CA LYS A 92 2.72 12.75 7.92
C LYS A 92 3.89 12.04 7.25
N LEU A 93 3.63 11.07 6.36
CA LEU A 93 4.68 10.37 5.64
C LEU A 93 5.38 11.33 4.68
N GLY A 94 6.71 11.29 4.72
CA GLY A 94 7.56 12.08 3.87
C GLY A 94 8.73 11.29 3.33
N ARG A 95 9.66 12.02 2.71
CA ARG A 95 10.88 11.49 2.09
C ARG A 95 11.56 10.38 2.90
N LYS A 96 11.82 10.60 4.20
CA LYS A 96 12.57 9.66 5.04
C LYS A 96 11.86 8.30 5.20
N ASP A 97 10.53 8.31 5.23
CA ASP A 97 9.72 7.10 5.40
C ASP A 97 9.76 6.21 4.16
N PHE A 98 9.97 6.78 2.98
CA PHE A 98 10.05 6.04 1.73
C PHE A 98 11.49 5.65 1.35
N GLN A 99 12.51 6.33 1.88
CA GLN A 99 13.92 6.00 1.63
C GLN A 99 14.36 4.63 2.20
N ILE A 100 13.59 4.06 3.12
CA ILE A 100 13.83 2.70 3.66
C ILE A 100 13.26 1.58 2.76
N MET A 101 12.57 1.94 1.68
CA MET A 101 12.11 1.00 0.67
C MET A 101 13.29 0.53 -0.18
N ARG A 102 13.20 -0.69 -0.72
CA ARG A 102 14.20 -1.25 -1.63
C ARG A 102 14.16 -0.55 -2.99
N HIS A 103 12.95 -0.34 -3.50
CA HIS A 103 12.69 0.45 -4.71
C HIS A 103 11.56 1.41 -4.35
N PRO A 104 11.85 2.70 -4.10
CA PRO A 104 10.86 3.64 -3.58
C PRO A 104 9.90 4.12 -4.69
N LEU A 105 9.00 3.23 -5.13
CA LEU A 105 7.85 3.56 -5.96
C LEU A 105 6.63 3.81 -5.06
N VAL A 106 6.11 5.03 -5.05
CA VAL A 106 4.97 5.43 -4.22
C VAL A 106 3.78 5.77 -5.13
N ILE A 107 2.73 4.96 -5.04
CA ILE A 107 1.46 5.19 -5.73
C ILE A 107 0.47 5.75 -4.71
N ASP A 108 0.14 7.04 -4.85
CA ASP A 108 -0.79 7.70 -3.96
C ASP A 108 -2.13 7.94 -4.66
N THR A 109 -3.14 7.15 -4.26
CA THR A 109 -4.50 7.26 -4.81
C THR A 109 -5.32 8.38 -4.17
N ARG A 110 -4.78 9.04 -3.14
CA ARG A 110 -5.47 10.04 -2.32
C ARG A 110 -4.80 11.41 -2.36
N ARG A 111 -3.56 11.49 -2.86
CA ARG A 111 -2.74 12.71 -2.96
C ARG A 111 -2.52 13.38 -1.60
N ILE A 112 -2.18 12.57 -0.60
CA ILE A 112 -2.01 12.99 0.78
C ILE A 112 -0.56 12.96 1.27
N VAL A 113 0.34 12.25 0.59
CA VAL A 113 1.76 12.20 1.00
C VAL A 113 2.56 13.27 0.27
N ARG A 114 3.63 13.74 0.89
CA ARG A 114 4.54 14.72 0.30
C ARG A 114 5.90 14.09 0.06
N VAL A 115 6.24 13.95 -1.21
CA VAL A 115 7.52 13.40 -1.66
C VAL A 115 8.21 14.45 -2.51
N ASP A 116 9.29 15.00 -1.97
CA ASP A 116 10.22 15.88 -2.68
C ASP A 116 11.62 15.26 -2.62
N ASP A 117 11.82 14.23 -3.45
CA ASP A 117 13.08 13.52 -3.62
C ASP A 117 13.09 12.83 -4.99
N GLU A 118 14.03 13.21 -5.84
CA GLU A 118 14.21 12.63 -7.18
C GLU A 118 14.50 11.12 -7.16
N LYS A 119 14.97 10.60 -6.03
CA LYS A 119 15.21 9.16 -5.85
C LYS A 119 13.94 8.36 -5.60
N ILE A 120 12.81 9.03 -5.31
CA ILE A 120 11.52 8.39 -5.05
C ILE A 120 10.64 8.60 -6.29
N ASN A 121 10.22 7.51 -6.91
CA ASN A 121 9.27 7.58 -8.01
C ASN A 121 7.86 7.73 -7.43
N TYR A 122 7.30 8.94 -7.49
CA TYR A 122 5.97 9.25 -6.97
C TYR A 122 4.94 9.35 -8.10
N ILE A 123 3.83 8.64 -7.95
CA ILE A 123 2.69 8.64 -8.87
C ILE A 123 1.42 8.99 -8.08
N GLY A 124 0.91 10.21 -8.25
CA GLY A 124 -0.38 10.62 -7.72
C GLY A 124 -1.51 10.34 -8.72
N LEU A 125 -2.50 9.54 -8.35
CA LEU A 125 -3.69 9.28 -9.18
C LEU A 125 -4.84 10.23 -8.82
N GLY A 126 -5.81 10.42 -9.73
CA GLY A 126 -7.06 11.12 -9.41
C GLY A 126 -7.09 12.63 -9.68
N VAL A 127 -6.36 13.15 -10.67
CA VAL A 127 -6.80 14.40 -11.32
C VAL A 127 -7.83 13.98 -12.36
N GLY A 128 -9.08 14.40 -12.17
CA GLY A 128 -10.04 14.36 -13.27
C GLY A 128 -9.49 15.23 -14.40
N THR A 129 -9.47 14.67 -15.61
CA THR A 129 -9.66 15.48 -16.82
C THR A 129 -11.05 16.07 -16.81
#